data_AF-A0A7S4RXA9-F1
#
_entry.id   AF-A0A7S4RXA9-F1
#
_cell.length_a   1.000
_cell.length_b   1.000
_cell.length_c   1.000
_cell.angle_alpha   90.00
_cell.angle_beta   90.00
_cell.angle_gamma   90.00
#
_symmetry.space_group_name_H-M   'P 1'
#
loop_
_entity.id
_entity.type
_entity.pdbx_description
1 polymer ?
#
loop_
_entity_poly.entity_id
_entity_poly.type
_entity_poly.pdbx_seq_one_letter_code
_entity_poly.pdbx_strand_id
1 'polypeptide(L)'
;PGCYRSTEVDGNHILSASLDALSEMQKQNAELLSLTKIELGNLGKEDVNRAIMALLSIDKESRTEGLASICYKRTSGNPFFLLEFVKLLEEESLLHFHLGLFQWKWDEVEIETRTAST
;
A
#
# COMPACT_ATOMS: atom_id res chain seq x y z
N PRO A 1 -4.35 16.79 -13.18
CA PRO A 1 -3.45 15.79 -12.57
C PRO A 1 -3.57 14.44 -13.29
N GLY A 2 -2.48 13.94 -13.87
CA GLY A 2 -2.42 12.59 -14.45
C GLY A 2 -1.65 11.65 -13.53
N CYS A 3 -2.01 10.38 -13.52
CA CYS A 3 -1.27 9.31 -12.87
C CYS A 3 -1.01 8.19 -13.89
N TYR A 4 0.11 7.50 -13.73
CA TYR A 4 0.46 6.37 -14.57
C TYR A 4 1.32 5.39 -13.76
N ARG A 5 1.31 4.12 -14.17
CA ARG A 5 2.20 3.10 -13.60
C ARG A 5 3.52 3.13 -14.34
N SER A 6 4.62 3.19 -13.59
CA SER A 6 5.98 3.15 -14.16
C SER A 6 6.25 1.89 -14.97
N THR A 7 5.54 0.79 -14.70
CA THR A 7 5.62 -0.47 -15.46
C THR A 7 4.83 -0.46 -16.77
N GLU A 8 3.89 0.48 -16.97
CA GLU A 8 3.02 0.55 -18.17
C GLU A 8 3.48 1.64 -19.14
N VAL A 9 4.34 2.57 -18.68
CA VAL A 9 4.85 3.70 -19.46
C VAL A 9 6.36 3.55 -19.56
N ASP A 10 6.80 2.80 -20.58
CA ASP A 10 8.21 2.61 -20.88
C ASP A 10 8.78 3.74 -21.76
N GLY A 11 10.07 3.68 -22.09
CA GLY A 11 10.74 4.71 -22.89
C GLY A 11 10.19 4.87 -24.33
N ASN A 12 9.45 3.89 -24.85
CA ASN A 12 8.84 3.96 -26.17
C ASN A 12 7.38 4.43 -26.13
N HIS A 13 6.81 4.63 -24.94
CA HIS A 13 5.43 5.08 -24.79
C HIS A 13 5.29 6.56 -25.17
N ILE A 14 4.20 6.90 -25.90
CA ILE A 14 3.92 8.28 -26.39
C ILE A 14 3.90 9.30 -25.25
N LEU A 15 3.43 8.87 -24.07
CA LEU A 15 3.44 9.71 -22.86
C LEU A 15 4.85 10.06 -22.41
N SER A 16 5.83 9.16 -22.51
CA SER A 16 7.22 9.41 -22.11
C SER A 16 7.82 10.54 -22.95
N ALA A 17 7.65 10.47 -24.27
CA ALA A 17 8.09 11.54 -25.18
C ALA A 17 7.40 12.88 -24.88
N SER A 18 6.11 12.85 -24.50
CA SER A 18 5.36 14.05 -24.13
C SER A 18 5.86 14.66 -22.82
N LEU A 19 6.17 13.83 -21.81
CA LEU A 19 6.73 14.26 -20.53
C LEU A 19 8.14 14.83 -20.69
N ASP A 20 8.96 14.24 -21.57
CA ASP A 20 10.30 14.74 -21.88
C ASP A 20 10.24 16.11 -22.55
N ALA A 21 9.34 16.30 -23.52
CA ALA A 21 9.12 17.59 -24.16
C ALA A 21 8.67 18.68 -23.17
N LEU A 22 7.72 18.34 -22.27
CA LEU A 22 7.27 19.25 -21.21
C LEU A 22 8.40 19.58 -20.22
N SER A 23 9.21 18.60 -19.84
CA SER A 23 10.36 18.80 -18.96
C SER A 23 11.40 19.71 -19.59
N GLU A 24 11.62 19.62 -20.90
CA GLU A 24 12.55 20.49 -21.62
C GLU A 24 12.02 21.93 -21.74
N MET A 25 10.72 22.10 -21.99
CA MET A 25 10.07 23.42 -21.97
C MET A 25 10.19 24.10 -20.60
N GLN A 26 10.01 23.35 -19.50
CA GLN A 26 10.20 23.87 -18.15
C GLN A 26 11.64 24.35 -17.90
N LYS A 27 12.67 23.65 -18.41
CA LYS A 27 14.06 24.09 -18.30
C LYS A 27 14.33 25.39 -19.06
N GLN A 28 13.69 25.57 -20.21
CA GLN A 28 13.85 26.76 -21.05
C GLN A 28 13.15 27.98 -20.44
N ASN A 29 11.97 27.81 -19.83
CA ASN A 29 11.26 28.88 -19.17
C ASN A 29 10.37 28.37 -18.02
N ALA A 30 10.93 28.38 -16.80
CA ALA A 30 10.24 27.92 -15.60
C ALA A 30 9.07 28.81 -15.16
N GLU A 31 8.98 30.06 -15.64
CA GLU A 31 7.85 30.96 -15.33
C GLU A 31 6.59 30.61 -16.15
N LEU A 32 6.76 29.95 -17.30
CA LEU A 32 5.67 29.61 -18.21
C LEU A 32 5.06 28.23 -17.95
N LEU A 33 5.86 27.29 -17.41
CA LEU A 33 5.41 25.92 -17.12
C LEU A 33 6.13 25.39 -15.88
N SER A 34 5.35 24.89 -14.90
CA SER A 34 5.87 24.16 -13.74
C SER A 34 5.34 22.72 -13.76
N LEU A 35 6.25 21.75 -13.93
CA LEU A 35 5.97 20.33 -13.85
C LEU A 35 6.56 19.79 -12.53
N THR A 36 5.76 19.03 -11.79
CA THR A 36 6.18 18.36 -10.56
C THR A 36 5.93 16.86 -10.71
N LYS A 37 7.00 16.07 -10.63
CA LYS A 37 6.93 14.61 -10.62
C LYS A 37 6.89 14.12 -9.18
N ILE A 38 5.86 13.36 -8.84
CA ILE A 38 5.73 12.70 -7.53
C ILE A 38 5.76 11.19 -7.80
N GLU A 39 6.78 10.53 -7.27
CA GLU A 39 6.90 9.07 -7.33
C GLU A 39 6.32 8.47 -6.05
N LEU A 40 5.36 7.56 -6.20
CA LEU A 40 4.74 6.86 -5.09
C LEU A 40 5.40 5.49 -4.92
N GLY A 41 6.14 5.34 -3.83
CA GLY A 41 6.69 4.05 -3.41
C GLY A 41 5.68 3.19 -2.64
N ASN A 42 6.12 2.01 -2.25
CA ASN A 42 5.39 1.17 -1.30
C ASN A 42 5.39 1.81 0.10
N LEU A 43 4.39 1.44 0.90
CA LEU A 43 4.25 1.87 2.29
C LEU A 43 5.40 1.33 3.14
N GLY A 44 5.90 2.14 4.07
CA GLY A 44 6.80 1.66 5.11
C GLY A 44 6.06 0.75 6.10
N LYS A 45 6.80 0.04 6.97
CA LYS A 45 6.21 -0.83 8.00
C LYS A 45 5.26 -0.06 8.93
N GLU A 46 5.66 1.16 9.33
CA GLU A 46 4.84 2.05 10.17
C GLU A 46 3.56 2.49 9.45
N ASP A 47 3.65 2.81 8.16
CA ASP A 47 2.48 3.16 7.35
C ASP A 47 1.51 1.99 7.18
N VAL A 48 2.04 0.77 7.00
CA VAL A 48 1.22 -0.44 7.01
C VAL A 48 0.52 -0.59 8.36
N ASN A 49 1.22 -0.38 9.47
CA ASN A 49 0.59 -0.45 10.79
C ASN A 49 -0.53 0.58 10.95
N ARG A 50 -0.30 1.83 10.53
CA ARG A 50 -1.33 2.87 10.52
C ARG A 50 -2.52 2.53 9.62
N ALA A 51 -2.27 1.90 8.47
CA ALA A 51 -3.34 1.43 7.58
C ALA A 51 -4.17 0.33 8.26
N ILE A 52 -3.54 -0.65 8.90
CA ILE A 52 -4.23 -1.70 9.66
C ILE A 52 -5.03 -1.12 10.84
N MET A 53 -4.44 -0.19 11.59
CA MET A 53 -5.14 0.54 12.66
C MET A 53 -6.43 1.21 12.16
N ALA A 54 -6.33 1.92 11.03
CA ALA A 54 -7.46 2.60 10.43
C ALA A 54 -8.53 1.61 9.94
N LEU A 55 -8.12 0.54 9.24
CA LEU A 55 -9.02 -0.51 8.74
C LEU A 55 -9.78 -1.21 9.87
N LEU A 56 -9.10 -1.48 10.99
CA LEU A 56 -9.69 -2.19 12.12
C LEU A 56 -10.30 -1.26 13.18
N SER A 57 -10.20 0.07 12.99
CA SER A 57 -10.61 1.07 13.98
C SER A 57 -9.98 0.84 15.36
N ILE A 58 -8.66 0.65 15.39
CA ILE A 58 -7.86 0.42 16.60
C ILE A 58 -6.85 1.55 16.78
N ASP A 59 -6.98 2.31 17.86
CA ASP A 59 -6.09 3.47 18.14
C ASP A 59 -4.76 3.09 18.79
N LYS A 60 -4.62 1.86 19.29
CA LYS A 60 -3.42 1.40 20.00
C LYS A 60 -2.45 0.72 19.04
N GLU A 61 -1.39 1.42 18.67
CA GLU A 61 -0.36 0.95 17.73
C GLU A 61 0.27 -0.40 18.10
N SER A 62 0.60 -0.59 19.38
CA SER A 62 1.22 -1.83 19.87
C SER A 62 0.31 -3.06 19.75
N ARG A 63 -1.01 -2.87 19.54
CA ARG A 63 -1.95 -3.98 19.38
C ARG A 63 -1.89 -4.54 17.96
N THR A 64 -1.71 -3.68 16.96
CA THR A 64 -1.71 -4.07 15.54
C THR A 64 -0.33 -4.35 14.99
N GLU A 65 0.73 -4.03 15.74
CA GLU A 65 2.12 -4.14 15.29
C GLU A 65 2.51 -5.54 14.79
N GLY A 66 2.10 -6.60 15.49
CA GLY A 66 2.39 -7.98 15.08
C GLY A 66 1.71 -8.35 13.76
N LEU A 67 0.39 -8.14 13.68
CA LEU A 67 -0.38 -8.28 12.43
C LEU A 67 0.19 -7.44 11.28
N ALA A 68 0.52 -6.18 11.53
CA ALA A 68 1.10 -5.29 10.54
C ALA A 68 2.47 -5.77 10.05
N SER A 69 3.27 -6.38 10.93
CA SER A 69 4.55 -6.99 10.55
C SER A 69 4.35 -8.17 9.57
N ILE A 70 3.34 -9.01 9.81
CA ILE A 70 2.98 -10.11 8.91
C ILE A 70 2.49 -9.55 7.57
N CYS A 71 1.56 -8.60 7.60
CA CYS A 71 1.04 -7.94 6.40
C CYS A 71 2.16 -7.28 5.58
N TYR A 72 3.07 -6.54 6.22
CA TYR A 72 4.21 -5.93 5.55
C TYR A 72 5.13 -6.97 4.92
N LYS A 73 5.45 -8.06 5.64
CA LYS A 73 6.28 -9.17 5.12
C LYS A 73 5.66 -9.85 3.89
N ARG A 74 4.33 -9.97 3.85
CA ARG A 74 3.61 -10.63 2.74
C ARG A 74 3.43 -9.75 1.51
N THR A 75 3.39 -8.44 1.72
CA THR A 75 2.95 -7.48 0.69
C THR A 75 4.08 -6.55 0.24
N SER A 76 5.20 -6.56 0.95
CA SER A 76 6.32 -5.63 0.80
C SER A 76 5.87 -4.16 0.82
N GLY A 77 4.81 -3.87 1.59
CA GLY A 77 4.22 -2.54 1.71
C GLY A 77 3.37 -2.10 0.51
N ASN A 78 3.11 -2.96 -0.47
CA ASN A 78 2.27 -2.59 -1.61
C ASN A 78 0.80 -2.42 -1.16
N PRO A 79 0.18 -1.23 -1.29
CA PRO A 79 -1.18 -1.00 -0.80
C PRO A 79 -2.25 -1.89 -1.42
N PHE A 80 -2.09 -2.26 -2.70
CA PHE A 80 -3.03 -3.14 -3.38
C PHE A 80 -2.98 -4.54 -2.77
N PHE A 81 -1.78 -5.13 -2.67
CA PHE A 81 -1.62 -6.43 -2.05
C PHE A 81 -1.95 -6.43 -0.55
N LEU A 82 -1.75 -5.31 0.14
CA LEU A 82 -2.18 -5.15 1.54
C LEU A 82 -3.69 -5.32 1.69
N LEU A 83 -4.47 -4.62 0.87
CA LEU A 83 -5.93 -4.73 0.92
C LEU A 83 -6.41 -6.12 0.54
N GLU A 84 -5.86 -6.72 -0.52
CA GLU A 84 -6.21 -8.09 -0.92
C GLU A 84 -5.82 -9.12 0.14
N PHE A 85 -4.68 -8.95 0.79
CA PHE A 85 -4.27 -9.84 1.88
C PHE A 85 -5.18 -9.72 3.10
N VAL A 86 -5.58 -8.51 3.49
CA VAL A 86 -6.52 -8.32 4.62
C VAL A 86 -7.88 -8.93 4.32
N LYS A 87 -8.40 -8.79 3.09
CA LYS A 87 -9.63 -9.47 2.66
C LYS A 87 -9.50 -10.99 2.74
N LEU A 88 -8.38 -11.54 2.26
CA LEU A 88 -8.12 -12.98 2.36
C LEU A 88 -8.15 -13.46 3.82
N LEU A 89 -7.59 -12.68 4.77
CA LEU A 89 -7.66 -13.04 6.20
C LEU A 89 -9.09 -13.06 6.73
N GLU A 90 -9.94 -12.14 6.28
CA GLU A 90 -11.37 -12.14 6.64
C GLU A 90 -12.10 -13.35 6.03
N GLU A 91 -11.92 -13.58 4.73
CA GLU A 91 -12.54 -14.69 4.01
C GLU A 91 -12.17 -16.06 4.61
N GLU A 92 -10.92 -16.21 5.04
CA GLU A 92 -10.41 -17.42 5.71
C GLU A 92 -10.73 -17.48 7.21
N SER A 93 -11.49 -16.52 7.74
CA SER A 93 -11.84 -16.36 9.17
C SER A 93 -10.65 -16.20 10.13
N LEU A 94 -9.46 -15.92 9.58
CA LEU A 94 -8.23 -15.65 10.34
C LEU A 94 -8.24 -14.27 11.00
N LEU A 95 -9.04 -13.36 10.45
CA LEU A 95 -9.34 -12.04 11.00
C LEU A 95 -10.86 -11.87 11.03
N HIS A 96 -11.44 -11.77 12.22
CA HIS A 96 -12.89 -11.65 12.34
C HIS A 96 -13.30 -10.70 13.47
N PHE A 97 -14.45 -10.06 13.30
CA PHE A 97 -14.99 -9.16 14.30
C PHE A 97 -15.84 -9.92 15.33
N HIS A 98 -15.41 -9.93 16.59
CA HIS A 98 -16.12 -10.61 17.67
C HIS A 98 -17.20 -9.70 18.28
N LEU A 99 -18.46 -9.89 17.87
CA LEU A 99 -19.59 -9.05 18.28
C LEU A 99 -19.78 -8.97 19.81
N GLY A 100 -19.57 -10.07 20.54
CA GLY A 100 -19.76 -10.07 22.00
C GLY A 100 -18.73 -9.24 22.78
N LEU A 101 -17.60 -8.90 22.16
CA LEU A 101 -16.52 -8.11 22.77
C LEU A 101 -16.33 -6.77 22.03
N PHE A 102 -17.06 -6.55 20.94
CA PHE A 102 -16.89 -5.42 20.01
C PHE A 102 -15.42 -5.21 19.59
N GLN A 103 -14.73 -6.30 19.29
CA GLN A 103 -13.29 -6.27 18.99
C GLN A 103 -12.93 -7.23 17.87
N TRP A 104 -12.01 -6.80 17.03
CA TRP A 104 -11.30 -7.68 16.09
C TRP A 104 -10.45 -8.71 16.83
N LYS A 105 -10.52 -9.96 16.37
CA LYS A 105 -9.68 -11.06 16.83
C LYS A 105 -8.93 -11.67 15.66
N TRP A 106 -7.71 -12.08 15.96
CA TRP A 106 -6.81 -12.80 15.09
C TRP A 106 -5.79 -13.55 15.94
N ASP A 107 -5.15 -14.56 15.36
CA ASP A 107 -4.01 -15.25 15.94
C ASP A 107 -2.83 -15.12 14.96
N GLU A 108 -1.76 -14.48 15.40
CA GLU A 108 -0.59 -14.20 14.56
C GLU A 108 0.13 -15.48 14.14
N VAL A 109 0.17 -16.49 15.01
CA VAL A 109 0.79 -17.80 14.72
C VAL A 109 -0.06 -18.56 13.71
N GLU A 110 -1.38 -18.53 13.86
CA GLU A 110 -2.30 -19.16 12.90
C GLU A 110 -2.22 -18.48 11.52
N ILE A 111 -2.24 -17.15 11.50
CA ILE A 111 -2.06 -16.37 10.26
C ILE A 111 -0.74 -16.74 9.60
N GLU A 112 0.38 -16.70 10.32
CA GLU A 112 1.67 -17.04 9.73
C GLU A 112 1.71 -18.47 9.21
N THR A 113 1.14 -19.43 9.93
CA THR A 113 1.13 -20.85 9.54
C THR A 113 0.26 -21.09 8.30
N ARG A 114 -0.94 -20.51 8.25
CA ARG A 114 -1.88 -20.72 7.12
C ARG A 114 -1.51 -19.91 5.88
N THR A 115 -0.89 -18.76 6.07
CA THR A 115 -0.46 -17.89 4.96
C THR A 115 1.00 -18.11 4.58
N ALA A 116 1.73 -18.98 5.28
CA ALA A 116 3.03 -19.49 4.87
C ALA A 116 2.85 -20.35 3.62
N SER A 117 2.71 -19.67 2.49
CA SER A 117 2.78 -20.31 1.18
C SER A 117 4.19 -20.81 0.91
N THR A 118 4.18 -21.96 0.24
CA THR A 118 5.21 -22.64 -0.55
C THR A 118 6.01 -21.69 -1.45
#